data_AF-A0A8H7D8U5-F1
#
_entry.id   AF-A0A8H7D8U5-F1
#
_cell.length_a   1.000
_cell.length_b   1.000
_cell.length_c   1.000
_cell.angle_alpha   90.00
_cell.angle_beta   90.00
_cell.angle_gamma   90.00
#
_symmetry.space_group_name_H-M   'P 1'
#
loop_
_entity.id
_entity.type
_entity.pdbx_description
1 polymer ?
#
loop_
_entity_poly.entity_id
_entity_poly.type
_entity_poly.pdbx_seq_one_letter_code
_entity_poly.pdbx_strand_id
1 'polypeptide(L)'
;MDNLVAFLLSCCTRRTIQAAPTSSVSTGITPSATPPRPRTPTQPYPTPDYLYIITMQEAEECLSTIQDGAVIGLDIESIQSAGPKLSKAQKRTQLAAQISTKGSFEIDWSQVDICLVQIATEDGRVYMINIRLIAELPAQLRRICESRNILKVSAGIFSDGQRLWDSFRLDLMSVVSLGLVARLAYPTTLLPGMPFANEPGLAVIVGHVLGYRLSKDQQTSTWDAASLSDEQKNYAAIDAHATLSAFCAMYALLQRCEVPVLPAWYTYDIRDRARVKCGTAEAWVAHCSWWSEDVSKGFEARR
;
A
#
# COMPACT_ATOMS: atom_id res chain seq x y z
N MET A 1 13.54 -11.91 8.09
CA MET A 1 14.22 -11.20 6.99
C MET A 1 14.75 -12.17 5.93
N ASP A 2 15.31 -13.33 6.30
CA ASP A 2 15.77 -14.35 5.33
C ASP A 2 14.65 -14.94 4.44
N ASN A 3 13.41 -14.98 4.94
CA ASN A 3 12.23 -15.43 4.17
C ASN A 3 11.80 -14.46 3.06
N LEU A 4 12.02 -13.16 3.22
CA LEU A 4 11.65 -12.14 2.23
C LEU A 4 12.56 -12.26 0.98
N VAL A 5 13.84 -12.56 1.18
CA VAL A 5 14.81 -12.81 0.10
C VAL A 5 14.53 -14.13 -0.62
N ALA A 6 14.12 -15.18 0.11
CA ALA A 6 13.70 -16.44 -0.49
C ALA A 6 12.41 -16.31 -1.32
N PHE A 7 11.45 -15.48 -0.87
CA PHE A 7 10.25 -15.13 -1.63
C PHE A 7 10.57 -14.34 -2.91
N LEU A 8 11.45 -13.33 -2.82
CA LEU A 8 11.94 -12.56 -3.97
C LEU A 8 12.55 -13.46 -5.05
N LEU A 9 13.31 -14.47 -4.64
CA LEU A 9 13.85 -15.49 -5.55
C LEU A 9 12.75 -16.41 -6.10
N SER A 10 11.74 -16.79 -5.32
CA SER A 10 10.62 -17.63 -5.75
C SER A 10 9.70 -16.94 -6.78
N CYS A 11 9.35 -15.67 -6.58
CA CYS A 11 8.56 -14.88 -7.53
C CYS A 11 9.30 -14.61 -8.84
N CYS A 12 10.62 -14.39 -8.79
CA CYS A 12 11.45 -14.26 -9.99
C CYS A 12 11.72 -15.60 -10.70
N THR A 13 11.66 -16.75 -10.02
CA THR A 13 11.99 -18.06 -10.60
C THR A 13 10.82 -18.81 -11.23
N ARG A 14 9.55 -18.43 -10.95
CA ARG A 14 8.38 -19.10 -11.56
C ARG A 14 7.95 -18.60 -12.94
N ARG A 15 8.57 -17.58 -13.51
CA ARG A 15 8.55 -17.33 -14.97
C ARG A 15 9.87 -16.74 -15.43
N THR A 16 10.49 -17.44 -16.35
CA THR A 16 11.70 -17.10 -17.09
C THR A 16 11.69 -15.64 -17.55
N ILE A 17 12.31 -14.73 -16.78
CA ILE A 17 12.80 -13.45 -17.33
C ILE A 17 14.12 -13.80 -18.02
N GLN A 18 14.02 -14.33 -19.23
CA GLN A 18 15.16 -14.39 -20.13
C GLN A 18 15.52 -12.94 -20.48
N ALA A 19 16.70 -12.50 -20.05
CA ALA A 19 17.31 -11.29 -20.58
C ALA A 19 17.39 -11.44 -22.11
N ALA A 20 16.90 -10.44 -22.85
CA ALA A 20 16.99 -10.43 -24.30
C ALA A 20 18.48 -10.50 -24.72
N PRO A 21 18.81 -11.24 -25.80
CA PRO A 21 20.18 -11.38 -26.25
C PRO A 21 20.77 -10.03 -26.66
N THR A 22 21.96 -9.73 -26.15
CA THR A 22 22.75 -8.56 -26.55
C THR A 22 23.24 -8.75 -27.98
N SER A 23 22.63 -8.04 -28.94
CA SER A 23 23.22 -7.86 -30.27
C SER A 23 24.21 -6.70 -30.23
N SER A 24 25.45 -6.98 -30.66
CA SER A 24 26.50 -5.99 -30.85
C SER A 24 26.12 -5.05 -31.99
N VAL A 25 25.88 -3.77 -31.70
CA VAL A 25 25.69 -2.74 -32.72
C VAL A 25 26.92 -1.84 -32.76
N SER A 26 27.43 -1.67 -33.98
CA SER A 26 28.63 -0.92 -34.33
C SER A 26 28.46 0.59 -34.09
N THR A 27 29.59 1.23 -33.79
CA THR A 27 29.74 2.63 -33.42
C THR A 27 29.42 3.57 -34.59
N GLY A 28 28.39 4.40 -34.41
CA GLY A 28 28.14 5.60 -35.19
C GLY A 28 27.33 6.57 -34.33
N ILE A 29 28.00 7.44 -33.57
CA ILE A 29 27.35 8.39 -32.65
C ILE A 29 27.20 9.73 -33.36
N THR A 30 25.96 10.09 -33.67
CA THR A 30 25.51 11.47 -33.89
C THR A 30 24.79 11.93 -32.61
N PRO A 31 25.15 13.05 -31.96
CA PRO A 31 24.51 13.46 -30.72
C PRO A 31 23.25 14.28 -31.04
N SER A 32 22.13 13.59 -31.28
CA SER A 32 20.80 14.21 -31.20
C SER A 32 19.74 13.13 -31.10
N ALA A 33 19.47 12.68 -29.89
CA ALA A 33 18.24 11.95 -29.59
C ALA A 33 17.85 12.26 -28.16
N THR A 34 16.75 13.00 -28.00
CA THR A 34 15.96 13.00 -26.77
C THR A 34 15.82 11.55 -26.29
N PRO A 35 16.07 11.26 -25.00
CA PRO A 35 15.92 9.89 -24.49
C PRO A 35 14.54 9.36 -24.87
N PRO A 36 14.44 8.10 -25.37
CA PRO A 36 13.17 7.55 -25.78
C PRO A 36 12.19 7.65 -24.60
N ARG A 37 11.00 8.21 -24.87
CA ARG A 37 9.95 8.33 -23.86
C ARG A 37 9.72 6.94 -23.25
N PRO A 38 9.65 6.82 -21.91
CA PRO A 38 9.34 5.54 -21.27
C PRO A 38 8.08 4.95 -21.93
N ARG A 39 8.18 3.72 -22.44
CA ARG A 39 7.05 3.05 -23.07
C ARG A 39 6.01 2.77 -21.99
N THR A 40 4.79 3.26 -22.17
CA THR A 40 3.67 2.93 -21.29
C THR A 40 3.47 1.41 -21.33
N PRO A 41 3.45 0.73 -20.17
CA PRO A 41 3.13 -0.69 -20.10
C PRO A 41 1.81 -0.99 -20.81
N THR A 42 1.82 -1.98 -21.70
CA THR A 42 0.62 -2.43 -22.41
C THR A 42 0.05 -3.71 -21.80
N GLN A 43 0.90 -4.54 -21.19
CA GLN A 43 0.49 -5.79 -20.57
C GLN A 43 -0.27 -5.51 -19.26
N PRO A 44 -1.50 -6.05 -19.08
CA PRO A 44 -2.20 -5.93 -17.81
C PRO A 44 -1.49 -6.73 -16.71
N TYR A 45 -1.60 -6.26 -15.48
CA TYR A 45 -1.13 -7.01 -14.31
C TYR A 45 -1.88 -8.33 -14.19
N PRO A 46 -1.20 -9.47 -13.92
CA PRO A 46 -1.86 -10.75 -13.78
C PRO A 46 -2.76 -10.78 -12.53
N THR A 47 -3.98 -11.28 -12.67
CA THR A 47 -4.88 -11.46 -11.53
C THR A 47 -4.27 -12.44 -10.52
N PRO A 48 -4.11 -12.07 -9.24
CA PRO A 48 -3.62 -12.96 -8.21
C PRO A 48 -4.71 -13.94 -7.75
N ASP A 49 -4.32 -15.00 -7.06
CA ASP A 49 -5.27 -15.85 -6.35
C ASP A 49 -5.86 -15.07 -5.16
N TYR A 50 -7.19 -15.11 -4.99
CA TYR A 50 -7.85 -14.44 -3.88
C TYR A 50 -8.96 -15.28 -3.26
N LEU A 51 -9.24 -15.00 -1.98
CA LEU A 51 -10.42 -15.47 -1.28
C LEU A 51 -11.33 -14.29 -0.99
N TYR A 52 -12.56 -14.34 -1.52
CA TYR A 52 -13.60 -13.38 -1.22
C TYR A 52 -14.39 -13.83 0.00
N ILE A 53 -14.18 -13.14 1.12
CA ILE A 53 -14.61 -13.55 2.45
C ILE A 53 -15.79 -12.68 2.87
N ILE A 54 -16.91 -13.33 3.16
CA ILE A 54 -18.17 -12.68 3.54
C ILE A 54 -18.72 -13.15 4.88
N THR A 55 -18.03 -14.08 5.56
CA THR A 55 -18.42 -14.58 6.87
C THR A 55 -17.35 -14.26 7.91
N MET A 56 -17.77 -14.07 9.16
CA MET A 56 -16.87 -13.81 10.28
C MET A 56 -15.92 -14.99 10.53
N GLN A 57 -16.43 -16.23 10.46
CA GLN A 57 -15.63 -17.43 10.67
C GLN A 57 -14.48 -17.55 9.67
N GLU A 58 -14.76 -17.40 8.37
CA GLU A 58 -13.72 -17.45 7.33
C GLU A 58 -12.71 -16.30 7.49
N ALA A 59 -13.18 -15.10 7.89
CA ALA A 59 -12.31 -13.96 8.13
C ALA A 59 -11.32 -14.24 9.27
N GLU A 60 -11.82 -14.72 10.41
CA GLU A 60 -10.96 -15.03 11.55
C GLU A 60 -9.98 -16.18 11.23
N GLU A 61 -10.44 -17.22 10.54
CA GLU A 61 -9.59 -18.34 10.13
C GLU A 61 -8.48 -17.89 9.18
N CYS A 62 -8.82 -17.20 8.08
CA CYS A 62 -7.84 -16.74 7.10
C CYS A 62 -6.84 -15.75 7.70
N LEU A 63 -7.32 -14.76 8.47
CA LEU A 63 -6.47 -13.72 9.05
C LEU A 63 -5.60 -14.25 10.21
N SER A 64 -5.99 -15.35 10.86
CA SER A 64 -5.16 -16.01 11.87
C SER A 64 -3.86 -16.57 11.28
N THR A 65 -3.77 -16.79 9.96
CA THR A 65 -2.54 -17.27 9.31
C THR A 65 -1.43 -16.22 9.26
N ILE A 66 -1.77 -14.93 9.41
CA ILE A 66 -0.80 -13.82 9.32
C ILE A 66 -0.14 -13.63 10.69
N GLN A 67 1.10 -14.10 10.81
CA GLN A 67 1.84 -14.10 12.07
C GLN A 67 2.77 -12.87 12.20
N ASP A 68 3.30 -12.68 13.40
CA ASP A 68 4.33 -11.68 13.65
C ASP A 68 5.55 -11.90 12.74
N GLY A 69 6.14 -10.81 12.26
CA GLY A 69 7.22 -10.81 11.27
C GLY A 69 6.75 -10.78 9.81
N ALA A 70 5.45 -10.91 9.56
CA ALA A 70 4.89 -10.84 8.21
C ALA A 70 4.98 -9.44 7.60
N VAL A 71 5.10 -9.40 6.28
CA VAL A 71 4.94 -8.19 5.46
C VAL A 71 3.72 -8.37 4.57
N ILE A 72 2.73 -7.49 4.69
CA ILE A 72 1.49 -7.58 3.93
C ILE A 72 1.28 -6.35 3.05
N GLY A 73 0.62 -6.55 1.91
CA GLY A 73 -0.02 -5.46 1.17
C GLY A 73 -1.39 -5.19 1.76
N LEU A 74 -1.70 -3.93 2.07
CA LEU A 74 -2.99 -3.51 2.61
C LEU A 74 -3.62 -2.48 1.69
N ASP A 75 -4.89 -2.69 1.37
CA ASP A 75 -5.73 -1.74 0.66
C ASP A 75 -7.16 -1.76 1.23
N ILE A 76 -7.96 -0.74 0.93
CA ILE A 76 -9.39 -0.71 1.28
C ILE A 76 -10.22 -0.10 0.15
N GLU A 77 -11.48 -0.53 0.05
CA GLU A 77 -12.49 0.14 -0.77
C GLU A 77 -13.62 0.69 0.09
N SER A 78 -14.11 1.87 -0.28
CA SER A 78 -15.10 2.62 0.51
C SER A 78 -16.20 3.23 -0.35
N ILE A 79 -17.31 3.57 0.29
CA ILE A 79 -18.44 4.27 -0.31
C ILE A 79 -17.98 5.64 -0.83
N GLN A 80 -18.22 5.89 -2.12
CA GLN A 80 -17.87 7.14 -2.79
C GLN A 80 -18.86 8.28 -2.45
N SER A 81 -20.05 7.98 -1.93
CA SER A 81 -21.16 8.93 -1.78
C SER A 81 -21.16 9.74 -0.48
N ALA A 82 -21.50 11.03 -0.65
CA ALA A 82 -21.59 12.08 0.35
C ALA A 82 -22.86 11.97 1.23
N GLY A 83 -22.96 10.93 2.05
CA GLY A 83 -23.86 10.97 3.21
C GLY A 83 -23.52 12.18 4.11
N PRO A 84 -24.44 12.71 4.93
CA PRO A 84 -24.15 13.83 5.81
C PRO A 84 -23.00 13.46 6.75
N LYS A 85 -21.78 13.87 6.39
CA LYS A 85 -20.60 13.70 7.23
C LYS A 85 -20.85 14.53 8.48
N LEU A 86 -20.81 13.89 9.64
CA LEU A 86 -20.80 14.62 10.91
C LEU A 86 -19.71 15.69 10.83
N SER A 87 -20.10 16.94 11.14
CA SER A 87 -19.15 18.04 11.23
C SER A 87 -18.04 17.71 12.23
N LYS A 88 -16.89 18.37 12.11
CA LYS A 88 -15.76 18.17 13.03
C LYS A 88 -16.15 18.35 14.50
N ALA A 89 -17.13 19.21 14.77
CA ALA A 89 -17.73 19.41 16.09
C ALA A 89 -18.60 18.22 16.52
N GLN A 90 -19.49 17.74 15.65
CA GLN A 90 -20.33 16.56 15.93
C GLN A 90 -19.48 15.30 16.16
N LYS A 91 -18.44 15.08 15.33
CA LYS A 91 -17.48 14.00 15.52
C LYS A 91 -16.79 14.09 16.90
N ARG A 92 -16.42 15.30 17.34
CA ARG A 92 -15.79 15.54 18.66
C ARG A 92 -16.77 15.35 19.83
N THR A 93 -18.00 15.81 19.70
CA THR A 93 -19.03 15.66 20.75
C THR A 93 -19.43 14.21 20.92
N GLN A 94 -19.64 13.48 19.82
CA GLN A 94 -19.90 12.04 19.86
C GLN A 94 -18.71 11.28 20.45
N LEU A 95 -17.47 11.66 20.07
CA LEU A 95 -16.24 11.10 20.64
C LEU A 95 -16.14 11.33 22.16
N ALA A 96 -16.45 12.53 22.63
CA ALA A 96 -16.45 12.84 24.07
C ALA A 96 -17.53 12.04 24.83
N ALA A 97 -18.70 11.84 24.22
CA ALA A 97 -19.75 11.01 24.78
C ALA A 97 -19.37 9.52 24.84
N GLN A 98 -18.68 9.00 23.81
CA GLN A 98 -18.24 7.61 23.72
C GLN A 98 -17.06 7.29 24.66
N ILE A 99 -16.11 8.22 24.85
CA ILE A 99 -14.99 8.07 25.80
C ILE A 99 -15.48 8.12 27.25
N SER A 100 -16.58 8.84 27.52
CA SER A 100 -17.18 8.97 28.86
C SER A 100 -17.76 7.65 29.39
N THR A 101 -18.10 6.70 28.52
CA THR A 101 -18.58 5.36 28.88
C THR A 101 -17.41 4.38 28.81
N LYS A 102 -16.79 4.09 29.97
CA LYS A 102 -15.79 3.02 30.12
C LYS A 102 -16.48 1.65 29.91
N GLY A 103 -16.59 1.21 28.66
CA GLY A 103 -17.08 -0.13 28.29
C GLY A 103 -17.31 -0.19 26.79
N SER A 104 -16.53 -1.05 26.10
CA SER A 104 -16.63 -1.42 24.67
C SER A 104 -17.07 -0.33 23.69
N PHE A 105 -16.15 0.14 22.83
CA PHE A 105 -16.52 0.93 21.66
C PHE A 105 -17.47 0.11 20.78
N GLU A 106 -18.76 0.47 20.78
CA GLU A 106 -19.76 -0.07 19.86
C GLU A 106 -19.60 0.63 18.51
N ILE A 107 -19.43 -0.16 17.44
CA ILE A 107 -19.28 0.37 16.08
C ILE A 107 -20.64 0.88 15.62
N ASP A 108 -20.71 2.18 15.33
CA ASP A 108 -21.86 2.78 14.66
C ASP A 108 -21.79 2.47 13.15
N TRP A 109 -22.39 1.35 12.75
CA TRP A 109 -22.41 0.86 11.37
C TRP A 109 -23.06 1.83 10.37
N SER A 110 -23.83 2.83 10.84
CA SER A 110 -24.36 3.89 9.98
C SER A 110 -23.27 4.86 9.49
N GLN A 111 -22.14 4.91 10.19
CA GLN A 111 -21.00 5.79 9.88
C GLN A 111 -19.84 5.05 9.20
N VAL A 112 -19.93 3.73 9.06
CA VAL A 112 -18.91 2.90 8.40
C VAL A 112 -19.02 3.05 6.89
N ASP A 113 -18.03 3.68 6.30
CA ASP A 113 -17.91 3.87 4.85
C ASP A 113 -17.02 2.82 4.18
N ILE A 114 -16.25 2.04 4.95
CA ILE A 114 -15.40 0.96 4.44
C ILE A 114 -16.26 -0.23 4.06
N CYS A 115 -16.13 -0.69 2.81
CA CYS A 115 -16.84 -1.84 2.26
C CYS A 115 -15.98 -3.10 2.27
N LEU A 116 -14.73 -2.97 1.87
CA LEU A 116 -13.84 -4.08 1.58
C LEU A 116 -12.45 -3.76 2.12
N VAL A 117 -11.81 -4.74 2.74
CA VAL A 117 -10.41 -4.68 3.15
C VAL A 117 -9.66 -5.78 2.40
N GLN A 118 -8.55 -5.43 1.74
CA GLN A 118 -7.75 -6.39 0.99
C GLN A 118 -6.38 -6.54 1.65
N ILE A 119 -5.99 -7.79 1.91
CA ILE A 119 -4.71 -8.14 2.50
C ILE A 119 -3.98 -9.13 1.58
N ALA A 120 -2.95 -8.66 0.90
CA ALA A 120 -2.03 -9.51 0.16
C ALA A 120 -0.97 -10.06 1.10
N THR A 121 -0.73 -11.37 1.02
CA THR A 121 0.22 -12.07 1.88
C THR A 121 1.47 -12.49 1.10
N GLU A 122 2.53 -12.86 1.82
CA GLU A 122 3.82 -13.26 1.23
C GLU A 122 3.74 -14.58 0.46
N ASP A 123 2.66 -15.36 0.55
CA ASP A 123 2.49 -16.56 -0.30
C ASP A 123 1.88 -16.24 -1.69
N GLY A 124 1.53 -14.97 -1.92
CA GLY A 124 0.92 -14.48 -3.16
C GLY A 124 -0.62 -14.46 -3.15
N ARG A 125 -1.27 -14.96 -2.10
CA ARG A 125 -2.73 -14.93 -1.98
C ARG A 125 -3.23 -13.58 -1.43
N VAL A 126 -4.42 -13.17 -1.86
CA VAL A 126 -5.13 -12.00 -1.32
C VAL A 126 -6.39 -12.42 -0.55
N TYR A 127 -6.53 -11.96 0.68
CA TYR A 127 -7.77 -12.05 1.45
C TYR A 127 -8.60 -10.79 1.22
N MET A 128 -9.83 -10.93 0.77
CA MET A 128 -10.76 -9.83 0.48
C MET A 128 -11.94 -9.90 1.43
N ILE A 129 -11.87 -9.13 2.52
CA ILE A 129 -12.84 -9.18 3.61
C ILE A 129 -13.92 -8.14 3.35
N ASN A 130 -15.12 -8.59 2.96
CA ASN A 130 -16.25 -7.69 2.79
C ASN A 130 -16.87 -7.38 4.16
N ILE A 131 -16.39 -6.31 4.78
CA ILE A 131 -16.77 -5.88 6.12
C ILE A 131 -18.26 -5.54 6.21
N ARG A 132 -18.87 -5.03 5.13
CA ARG A 132 -20.31 -4.71 5.13
C ARG A 132 -21.20 -5.95 5.16
N LEU A 133 -20.82 -7.01 4.44
CA LEU A 133 -21.57 -8.27 4.45
C LEU A 133 -21.38 -9.05 5.75
N ILE A 134 -20.19 -8.97 6.34
CA ILE A 134 -19.92 -9.55 7.67
C ILE A 134 -20.69 -8.77 8.75
N ALA A 135 -20.80 -7.45 8.59
CA ALA A 135 -21.43 -6.53 9.55
C ALA A 135 -20.83 -6.61 10.97
N GLU A 136 -19.56 -7.03 11.04
CA GLU A 136 -18.75 -7.11 12.26
C GLU A 136 -17.28 -6.86 11.89
N LEU A 137 -16.47 -6.39 12.85
CA LEU A 137 -15.03 -6.24 12.67
C LEU A 137 -14.31 -7.50 13.18
N PRO A 138 -13.64 -8.29 12.33
CA PRO A 138 -12.82 -9.42 12.76
C PRO A 138 -11.75 -9.03 13.78
N ALA A 139 -11.63 -9.78 14.87
CA ALA A 139 -10.63 -9.56 15.90
C ALA A 139 -9.21 -9.70 15.34
N GLN A 140 -9.00 -10.65 14.43
CA GLN A 140 -7.72 -10.80 13.74
C GLN A 140 -7.38 -9.60 12.85
N LEU A 141 -8.37 -8.94 12.24
CA LEU A 141 -8.13 -7.71 11.48
C LEU A 141 -7.63 -6.59 12.39
N ARG A 142 -8.25 -6.40 13.56
CA ARG A 142 -7.76 -5.45 14.58
C ARG A 142 -6.33 -5.78 15.00
N ARG A 143 -6.06 -7.04 15.34
CA ARG A 143 -4.71 -7.50 15.71
C ARG A 143 -3.67 -7.15 14.63
N ILE A 144 -3.98 -7.40 13.36
CA ILE A 144 -3.07 -7.12 12.25
C ILE A 144 -2.82 -5.61 12.10
N CYS A 145 -3.88 -4.79 12.09
CA CYS A 145 -3.80 -3.34 12.00
C CYS A 145 -2.98 -2.73 13.14
N GLU A 146 -3.20 -3.18 14.38
CA GLU A 146 -2.58 -2.61 15.57
C GLU A 146 -1.23 -3.26 15.95
N SER A 147 -0.84 -4.37 15.31
CA SER A 147 0.46 -5.02 15.56
C SER A 147 1.62 -4.20 15.00
N ARG A 148 2.65 -3.95 15.82
CA ARG A 148 3.92 -3.37 15.36
C ARG A 148 4.84 -4.38 14.67
N ASN A 149 4.59 -5.66 14.89
CA ASN A 149 5.42 -6.76 14.38
C ASN A 149 4.98 -7.22 12.99
N ILE A 150 3.88 -6.66 12.45
CA ILE A 150 3.43 -6.89 11.08
C ILE A 150 3.59 -5.58 10.32
N LEU A 151 4.33 -5.62 9.20
CA LEU A 151 4.51 -4.45 8.33
C LEU A 151 3.34 -4.37 7.35
N LYS A 152 2.72 -3.18 7.25
CA LYS A 152 1.60 -2.92 6.36
C LYS A 152 2.05 -1.99 5.24
N VAL A 153 2.30 -2.57 4.07
CA VAL A 153 2.68 -1.83 2.86
C VAL A 153 1.40 -1.38 2.17
N SER A 154 1.30 -0.09 1.88
CA SER A 154 0.12 0.45 1.20
C SER A 154 0.44 1.71 0.38
N ALA A 155 -0.35 1.97 -0.65
CA ALA A 155 -0.23 3.14 -1.52
C ALA A 155 -1.32 4.16 -1.19
N GLY A 156 -0.96 5.38 -0.76
CA GLY A 156 -1.95 6.38 -0.33
C GLY A 156 -2.47 6.20 1.11
N ILE A 157 -1.83 5.30 1.87
CA ILE A 157 -2.30 4.77 3.16
C ILE A 157 -2.71 5.77 4.24
N PHE A 158 -2.25 7.03 4.18
CA PHE A 158 -2.63 7.99 5.20
C PHE A 158 -4.15 8.28 5.20
N SER A 159 -4.77 8.41 4.02
CA SER A 159 -6.22 8.58 3.94
C SER A 159 -6.96 7.34 4.40
N ASP A 160 -6.42 6.16 4.10
CA ASP A 160 -7.07 4.89 4.41
C ASP A 160 -7.01 4.59 5.91
N GLY A 161 -5.87 4.88 6.54
CA GLY A 161 -5.73 4.84 7.99
C GLY A 161 -6.67 5.81 8.70
N GLN A 162 -6.93 7.00 8.12
CA GLN A 162 -7.94 7.91 8.67
C GLN A 162 -9.36 7.34 8.57
N ARG A 163 -9.70 6.65 7.47
CA ARG A 163 -11.00 5.97 7.32
C ARG A 163 -11.14 4.79 8.26
N LEU A 164 -10.10 3.98 8.43
CA LEU A 164 -10.07 2.86 9.38
C LEU A 164 -10.28 3.35 10.81
N TRP A 165 -9.68 4.50 11.16
CA TRP A 165 -9.93 5.15 12.44
C TRP A 165 -11.37 5.68 12.55
N ASP A 166 -11.88 6.34 11.51
CA ASP A 166 -13.23 6.92 11.48
C ASP A 166 -14.32 5.84 11.62
N SER A 167 -14.16 4.72 10.92
CA SER A 167 -15.11 3.61 10.91
C SER A 167 -15.00 2.72 12.16
N PHE A 168 -13.77 2.40 12.59
CA PHE A 168 -13.55 1.28 13.54
C PHE A 168 -12.70 1.63 14.77
N ARG A 169 -12.19 2.87 14.84
CA ARG A 169 -11.15 3.27 15.81
C ARG A 169 -9.96 2.31 15.78
N LEU A 170 -9.57 1.93 14.57
CA LEU A 170 -8.36 1.16 14.34
C LEU A 170 -7.22 2.12 14.14
N ASP A 171 -6.21 2.02 15.00
CA ASP A 171 -4.93 2.60 14.71
C ASP A 171 -4.12 1.64 13.82
N LEU A 172 -3.34 2.19 12.89
CA LEU A 172 -2.48 1.42 11.99
C LEU A 172 -1.02 1.58 12.40
N MET A 173 -0.41 0.52 12.92
CA MET A 173 1.00 0.54 13.32
C MET A 173 1.95 0.09 12.21
N SER A 174 3.21 0.52 12.24
CA SER A 174 4.27 0.01 11.35
C SER A 174 3.87 0.01 9.87
N VAL A 175 3.26 1.11 9.43
CA VAL A 175 2.83 1.32 8.05
C VAL A 175 4.02 1.71 7.20
N VAL A 176 4.20 1.05 6.06
CA VAL A 176 5.17 1.38 5.01
C VAL A 176 4.42 2.09 3.89
N SER A 177 4.77 3.35 3.64
CA SER A 177 4.30 4.07 2.45
C SER A 177 5.04 3.57 1.20
N LEU A 178 4.30 2.93 0.30
CA LEU A 178 4.85 2.46 -0.98
C LEU A 178 5.39 3.63 -1.82
N GLY A 179 4.69 4.77 -1.79
CA GLY A 179 5.08 5.95 -2.56
C GLY A 179 6.42 6.52 -2.14
N LEU A 180 6.69 6.61 -0.83
CA LEU A 180 7.98 7.10 -0.31
C LEU A 180 9.10 6.09 -0.58
N VAL A 181 8.84 4.79 -0.46
CA VAL A 181 9.79 3.74 -0.89
C VAL A 181 10.14 3.91 -2.36
N ALA A 182 9.15 4.18 -3.22
CA ALA A 182 9.36 4.39 -4.65
C ALA A 182 10.20 5.65 -4.93
N ARG A 183 9.97 6.74 -4.19
CA ARG A 183 10.81 7.95 -4.29
C ARG A 183 12.26 7.65 -3.89
N LEU A 184 12.50 6.82 -2.88
CA LEU A 184 13.85 6.44 -2.45
C LEU A 184 14.56 5.50 -3.44
N ALA A 185 13.83 4.54 -4.00
CA ALA A 185 14.38 3.58 -4.97
C ALA A 185 14.66 4.22 -6.34
N TYR A 186 13.86 5.23 -6.71
CA TYR A 186 13.87 5.86 -8.04
C TYR A 186 13.85 7.39 -7.97
N PRO A 187 14.85 8.02 -7.32
CA PRO A 187 14.80 9.44 -6.96
C PRO A 187 14.82 10.40 -8.17
N THR A 188 15.33 9.95 -9.31
CA THR A 188 15.47 10.75 -10.54
C THR A 188 14.39 10.46 -11.59
N THR A 189 13.63 9.38 -11.44
CA THR A 189 12.64 8.95 -12.45
C THR A 189 11.19 9.02 -11.97
N LEU A 190 10.95 8.87 -10.67
CA LEU A 190 9.60 8.99 -10.10
C LEU A 190 9.40 10.36 -9.45
N LEU A 191 8.52 11.16 -10.08
CA LEU A 191 8.21 12.54 -9.68
C LEU A 191 9.48 13.42 -9.51
N PRO A 192 10.35 13.51 -10.52
CA PRO A 192 11.57 14.31 -10.43
C PRO A 192 11.27 15.78 -10.14
N GLY A 193 12.06 16.38 -9.24
CA GLY A 193 11.92 17.78 -8.83
C GLY A 193 10.73 18.10 -7.93
N MET A 194 9.89 17.12 -7.59
CA MET A 194 8.82 17.31 -6.61
C MET A 194 9.34 17.15 -5.18
N PRO A 195 8.70 17.76 -4.16
CA PRO A 195 9.01 17.48 -2.75
C PRO A 195 8.98 15.98 -2.45
N PHE A 196 9.82 15.52 -1.52
CA PHE A 196 9.88 14.09 -1.14
C PHE A 196 8.53 13.57 -0.64
N ALA A 197 7.77 14.41 0.05
CA ALA A 197 6.43 14.11 0.54
C ALA A 197 5.40 13.83 -0.57
N ASN A 198 5.70 14.13 -1.83
CA ASN A 198 4.80 13.84 -2.95
C ASN A 198 4.99 12.38 -3.38
N GLU A 199 3.96 11.57 -3.18
CA GLU A 199 3.98 10.14 -3.46
C GLU A 199 3.42 9.83 -4.86
N PRO A 200 4.10 9.02 -5.68
CA PRO A 200 3.52 8.52 -6.92
C PRO A 200 2.37 7.55 -6.62
N GLY A 201 1.33 7.57 -7.46
CA GLY A 201 0.21 6.63 -7.32
C GLY A 201 0.58 5.20 -7.75
N LEU A 202 -0.16 4.21 -7.26
CA LEU A 202 0.14 2.78 -7.46
C LEU A 202 0.34 2.40 -8.94
N ALA A 203 -0.54 2.82 -9.85
CA ALA A 203 -0.41 2.53 -11.28
C ALA A 203 0.91 3.05 -11.89
N VAL A 204 1.41 4.20 -11.42
CA VAL A 204 2.70 4.76 -11.86
C VAL A 204 3.85 3.91 -11.33
N ILE A 205 3.80 3.54 -10.04
CA ILE A 205 4.81 2.69 -9.41
C ILE A 205 4.86 1.33 -10.11
N VAL A 206 3.73 0.63 -10.23
CA VAL A 206 3.65 -0.70 -10.85
C VAL A 206 4.10 -0.67 -12.30
N GLY A 207 3.72 0.37 -13.05
CA GLY A 207 4.16 0.51 -14.43
C GLY A 207 5.67 0.74 -14.56
N HIS A 208 6.26 1.52 -13.65
CA HIS A 208 7.69 1.80 -13.65
C HIS A 208 8.53 0.61 -13.16
N VAL A 209 8.09 -0.02 -12.07
CA VAL A 209 8.86 -1.04 -11.32
C VAL A 209 8.65 -2.43 -11.89
N LEU A 210 7.39 -2.78 -12.21
CA LEU A 210 7.02 -4.14 -12.61
C LEU A 210 6.72 -4.24 -14.11
N GLY A 211 6.61 -3.12 -14.83
CA GLY A 211 6.33 -3.12 -16.27
C GLY A 211 4.91 -3.55 -16.63
N TYR A 212 3.97 -3.50 -15.67
CA TYR A 212 2.56 -3.86 -15.86
C TYR A 212 1.64 -2.63 -15.83
N ARG A 213 0.52 -2.74 -16.52
CA ARG A 213 -0.56 -1.74 -16.51
C ARG A 213 -1.61 -2.13 -15.48
N LEU A 214 -1.96 -1.19 -14.60
CA LEU A 214 -3.15 -1.26 -13.76
C LEU A 214 -4.31 -0.51 -14.43
N SER A 215 -5.51 -1.11 -14.40
CA SER A 215 -6.75 -0.41 -14.75
C SER A 215 -7.15 0.51 -13.59
N LYS A 216 -7.92 1.57 -13.87
CA LYS A 216 -8.56 2.43 -12.87
C LYS A 216 -10.09 2.35 -12.92
N ASP A 217 -10.63 1.46 -13.74
CA ASP A 217 -12.05 1.48 -14.12
C ASP A 217 -12.98 1.23 -12.93
N GLN A 218 -12.50 0.54 -11.88
CA GLN A 218 -13.29 0.22 -10.70
C GLN A 218 -13.03 1.14 -9.49
N GLN A 219 -12.08 2.08 -9.60
CA GLN A 219 -11.67 2.94 -8.49
C GLN A 219 -12.84 3.72 -7.86
N THR A 220 -13.84 4.08 -8.67
CA THR A 220 -15.03 4.83 -8.23
C THR A 220 -16.32 4.04 -8.40
N SER A 221 -16.25 2.71 -8.34
CA SER A 221 -17.41 1.83 -8.46
C SER A 221 -18.26 1.77 -7.20
N THR A 222 -19.46 1.18 -7.33
CA THR A 222 -20.38 0.95 -6.21
C THR A 222 -19.88 -0.20 -5.34
N TRP A 223 -19.05 0.11 -4.36
CA TRP A 223 -18.42 -0.88 -3.47
C TRP A 223 -19.33 -1.41 -2.35
N ASP A 224 -20.47 -0.76 -2.09
CA ASP A 224 -21.49 -1.18 -1.13
C ASP A 224 -22.61 -2.05 -1.72
N ALA A 225 -22.42 -2.53 -2.95
CA ALA A 225 -23.35 -3.46 -3.58
C ALA A 225 -23.49 -4.76 -2.77
N ALA A 226 -24.68 -5.37 -2.78
CA ALA A 226 -24.95 -6.65 -2.12
C ALA A 226 -24.05 -7.79 -2.63
N SER A 227 -23.54 -7.66 -3.86
CA SER A 227 -22.55 -8.54 -4.45
C SER A 227 -21.63 -7.70 -5.34
N LEU A 228 -20.32 -7.93 -5.24
CA LEU A 228 -19.34 -7.32 -6.15
C LEU A 228 -19.21 -8.12 -7.44
N SER A 229 -18.99 -7.43 -8.56
CA SER A 229 -18.68 -8.07 -9.84
C SER A 229 -17.27 -8.69 -9.83
N ASP A 230 -16.98 -9.56 -10.78
CA ASP A 230 -15.66 -10.17 -10.87
C ASP A 230 -14.59 -9.15 -11.28
N GLU A 231 -14.95 -8.12 -12.06
CA GLU A 231 -14.07 -6.99 -12.36
C GLU A 231 -13.71 -6.18 -11.11
N GLN A 232 -14.68 -5.92 -10.24
CA GLN A 232 -14.45 -5.26 -8.95
C GLN A 232 -13.53 -6.10 -8.05
N LYS A 233 -13.79 -7.42 -7.97
CA LYS A 233 -12.96 -8.33 -7.17
C LYS A 233 -11.53 -8.39 -7.70
N ASN A 234 -11.37 -8.55 -9.01
CA ASN A 234 -10.07 -8.60 -9.66
C ASN A 234 -9.29 -7.29 -9.47
N TYR A 235 -9.94 -6.15 -9.62
CA TYR A 235 -9.34 -4.84 -9.37
C TYR A 235 -8.78 -4.74 -7.95
N ALA A 236 -9.61 -5.00 -6.94
CA ALA A 236 -9.24 -4.86 -5.55
C ALA A 236 -8.17 -5.89 -5.12
N ALA A 237 -8.22 -7.11 -5.66
CA ALA A 237 -7.17 -8.11 -5.44
C ALA A 237 -5.82 -7.66 -6.05
N ILE A 238 -5.86 -7.10 -7.26
CA ILE A 238 -4.66 -6.60 -7.96
C ILE A 238 -4.03 -5.44 -7.19
N ASP A 239 -4.80 -4.49 -6.66
CA ASP A 239 -4.23 -3.30 -5.99
C ASP A 239 -3.43 -3.68 -4.73
N ALA A 240 -3.96 -4.55 -3.86
CA ALA A 240 -3.24 -5.05 -2.70
C ALA A 240 -2.01 -5.90 -3.09
N HIS A 241 -2.16 -6.80 -4.05
CA HIS A 241 -1.08 -7.70 -4.47
C HIS A 241 0.06 -6.95 -5.19
N ALA A 242 -0.28 -6.05 -6.10
CA ALA A 242 0.69 -5.26 -6.85
C ALA A 242 1.44 -4.28 -5.92
N THR A 243 0.78 -3.78 -4.88
CA THR A 243 1.42 -2.99 -3.82
C THR A 243 2.53 -3.78 -3.12
N LEU A 244 2.24 -4.98 -2.62
CA LEU A 244 3.25 -5.82 -1.96
C LEU A 244 4.36 -6.22 -2.94
N SER A 245 4.00 -6.61 -4.16
CA SER A 245 4.96 -7.03 -5.19
C SER A 245 5.93 -5.90 -5.57
N ALA A 246 5.43 -4.68 -5.75
CA ALA A 246 6.25 -3.52 -6.05
C ALA A 246 7.17 -3.17 -4.88
N PHE A 247 6.68 -3.22 -3.64
CA PHE A 247 7.50 -3.00 -2.46
C PHE A 247 8.64 -4.01 -2.39
N CYS A 248 8.35 -5.31 -2.54
CA CYS A 248 9.37 -6.36 -2.53
C CYS A 248 10.47 -6.08 -3.57
N ALA A 249 10.10 -5.79 -4.82
CA ALA A 249 11.06 -5.47 -5.89
C ALA A 249 11.94 -4.26 -5.55
N MET A 250 11.34 -3.18 -5.03
CA MET A 250 12.07 -1.97 -4.64
C MET A 250 12.94 -2.19 -3.41
N TYR A 251 12.44 -2.90 -2.41
CA TYR A 251 13.17 -3.20 -1.19
C TYR A 251 14.44 -4.00 -1.50
N ALA A 252 14.36 -4.99 -2.39
CA ALA A 252 15.52 -5.75 -2.87
C ALA A 252 16.59 -4.86 -3.54
N LEU A 253 16.16 -3.82 -4.28
CA LEU A 253 17.05 -2.83 -4.86
C LEU A 253 17.69 -1.95 -3.79
N LEU A 254 16.91 -1.47 -2.83
CA LEU A 254 17.38 -0.61 -1.73
C LEU A 254 18.39 -1.34 -0.82
N GLN A 255 18.25 -2.65 -0.63
CA GLN A 255 19.23 -3.44 0.14
C GLN A 255 20.61 -3.53 -0.52
N ARG A 256 20.73 -3.18 -1.81
CA ARG A 256 22.00 -3.18 -2.55
C ARG A 256 22.64 -1.80 -2.63
N CYS A 257 21.97 -0.77 -2.10
CA CYS A 257 22.51 0.58 -2.08
C CYS A 257 23.62 0.71 -1.04
N GLU A 258 24.72 1.36 -1.40
CA GLU A 258 25.82 1.65 -0.47
C GLU A 258 25.40 2.60 0.66
N VAL A 259 24.50 3.54 0.35
CA VAL A 259 23.92 4.44 1.35
C VAL A 259 22.71 3.74 1.99
N PRO A 260 22.74 3.48 3.31
CA PRO A 260 21.69 2.73 3.97
C PRO A 260 20.39 3.52 4.01
N VAL A 261 19.31 2.95 3.47
CA VAL A 261 17.99 3.55 3.54
C VAL A 261 17.33 3.27 4.88
N LEU A 262 17.02 4.32 5.65
CA LEU A 262 16.43 4.18 6.98
C LEU A 262 14.90 4.00 6.90
N PRO A 263 14.33 2.97 7.57
CA PRO A 263 12.88 2.79 7.66
C PRO A 263 12.12 4.02 8.17
N ALA A 264 12.74 4.82 9.04
CA ALA A 264 12.14 6.03 9.60
C ALA A 264 11.70 7.07 8.55
N TRP A 265 12.16 6.99 7.30
CA TRP A 265 11.76 7.90 6.22
C TRP A 265 10.54 7.48 5.43
N TYR A 266 10.10 6.22 5.56
CA TYR A 266 8.94 5.70 4.83
C TYR A 266 7.99 4.89 5.71
N THR A 267 8.36 4.66 6.98
CA THR A 267 7.58 3.91 7.96
C THR A 267 7.11 4.81 9.10
N TYR A 268 5.83 4.71 9.44
CA TYR A 268 5.18 5.48 10.51
C TYR A 268 3.97 4.73 11.08
N ASP A 269 3.47 5.16 12.24
CA ASP A 269 2.16 4.75 12.74
C ASP A 269 1.11 5.81 12.32
N ILE A 270 -0.13 5.37 12.08
CA ILE A 270 -1.30 6.23 11.94
C ILE A 270 -2.15 6.03 13.19
N ARG A 271 -2.17 7.02 14.08
CA ARG A 271 -2.92 6.97 15.34
C ARG A 271 -3.74 8.22 15.52
N ASP A 272 -4.98 8.07 15.96
CA ASP A 272 -5.90 9.21 16.11
C ASP A 272 -5.87 10.15 14.88
N ARG A 273 -5.97 9.53 13.69
CA ARG A 273 -5.93 10.20 12.37
C ARG A 273 -4.64 10.95 12.03
N ALA A 274 -3.58 10.83 12.83
CA ALA A 274 -2.31 11.52 12.65
C ALA A 274 -1.17 10.57 12.34
N ARG A 275 -0.20 11.02 11.53
CA ARG A 275 1.08 10.32 11.34
C ARG A 275 1.97 10.59 12.53
N VAL A 276 2.46 9.53 13.16
CA VAL A 276 3.37 9.59 14.30
C VAL A 276 4.54 8.64 14.10
N LYS A 277 5.70 8.96 14.67
CA LYS A 277 6.87 8.08 14.54
C LYS A 277 6.58 6.79 15.29
N CYS A 278 6.95 5.65 14.70
CA CYS A 278 6.64 4.33 15.25
C CYS A 278 7.05 4.21 16.72
N GLY A 279 6.09 3.79 17.56
CA GLY A 279 6.33 3.56 18.98
C GLY A 279 6.46 4.82 19.84
N THR A 280 6.27 6.02 19.28
CA THR A 280 6.35 7.30 20.01
C THR A 280 5.04 8.08 19.87
N ALA A 281 4.89 9.21 20.59
CA ALA A 281 3.80 10.19 20.37
C ALA A 281 4.19 11.35 19.44
N GLU A 282 5.41 11.35 18.93
CA GLU A 282 5.92 12.45 18.12
C GLU A 282 5.31 12.44 16.73
N ALA A 283 4.96 13.61 16.21
CA ALA A 283 4.51 13.76 14.84
C ALA A 283 5.57 13.24 13.87
N TRP A 284 5.12 12.49 12.86
CA TRP A 284 5.97 12.05 11.77
C TRP A 284 5.77 12.95 10.55
N VAL A 285 6.89 13.33 9.94
CA VAL A 285 6.91 14.15 8.72
C VAL A 285 7.82 13.45 7.71
N ALA A 286 7.37 13.41 6.46
CA ALA A 286 8.16 12.87 5.37
C ALA A 286 9.45 13.68 5.23
N HIS A 287 10.57 13.02 5.41
CA HIS A 287 11.90 13.60 5.31
C HIS A 287 12.88 12.53 4.84
N CYS A 288 13.94 12.98 4.19
CA CYS A 288 15.06 12.14 3.77
C CYS A 288 16.30 13.05 3.71
N SER A 289 17.34 12.73 4.48
CA SER A 289 18.44 13.67 4.74
C SER A 289 19.32 13.99 3.53
N TRP A 290 19.28 13.18 2.48
CA TRP A 290 19.96 13.45 1.19
C TRP A 290 19.03 13.96 0.11
N TRP A 291 17.74 14.12 0.39
CA TRP A 291 16.79 14.68 -0.56
C TRP A 291 16.94 16.21 -0.59
N SER A 292 17.73 16.73 -1.52
CA SER A 292 17.71 18.16 -1.86
C SER A 292 16.56 18.47 -2.82
N GLU A 293 16.05 19.70 -2.86
CA GLU A 293 15.09 20.11 -3.91
C GLU A 293 15.72 20.02 -5.33
N ASP A 294 17.07 20.01 -5.40
CA ASP A 294 17.91 19.87 -6.60
C ASP A 294 18.39 18.42 -6.83
N VAL A 295 17.48 17.44 -6.73
CA VAL A 295 17.77 15.98 -6.77
C VAL A 295 18.51 15.54 -8.04
N SER A 296 18.40 16.31 -9.13
CA SER A 296 19.04 16.01 -10.42
C SER A 296 20.57 16.06 -10.39
N LYS A 297 21.19 16.73 -9.41
CA LYS A 297 22.66 16.91 -9.36
C LYS A 297 23.38 15.97 -8.41
N GLY A 298 22.68 15.27 -7.52
CA GLY A 298 23.30 14.51 -6.43
C GLY A 298 23.43 13.00 -6.66
N PHE A 299 22.56 12.39 -7.47
CA PHE A 299 22.43 10.93 -7.53
C PHE A 299 23.28 10.27 -8.63
N GLU A 300 23.57 10.97 -9.72
CA GLU A 300 24.44 10.44 -10.79
C GLU A 300 25.93 10.40 -10.40
N ALA A 301 26.33 11.16 -9.37
CA ALA A 301 27.73 11.26 -8.96
C ALA A 301 28.19 10.18 -7.96
N ARG A 302 27.33 9.23 -7.58
CA ARG A 302 27.62 8.22 -6.53
C ARG A 302 27.20 6.79 -6.90
N ARG A 303 27.37 6.42 -8.18
CA ARG A 303 27.35 5.03 -8.64
C ARG A 303 28.71 4.64 -9.18
#